data_AF-A0A7W5GSK3-F1
#
_entry.id   AF-A0A7W5GSK3-F1
#
_cell.length_a   1.000
_cell.length_b   1.000
_cell.length_c   1.000
_cell.angle_alpha   90.00
_cell.angle_beta   90.00
_cell.angle_gamma   90.00
#
_symmetry.space_group_name_H-M   'P 1'
#
loop_
_entity.id
_entity.type
_entity.pdbx_description
1 polymer ?
#
loop_
_entity_poly.entity_id
_entity_poly.type
_entity_poly.pdbx_seq_one_letter_code
_entity_poly.pdbx_strand_id
1 'polypeptide(L)'
;MKKMKLAILTVALAGSSLAMAQDKAALVKQFIDLQRPGIESLARGLVEQSSAPIAAAGSQYLQTQVPAEKREAAAKAADAELKKYYDDAYPIVRDKAVQLAPGALGPIMEQNFSEDELKQLLAWISSPLSKKYQDLNPKLQQALTEKLVAETRATIEPKMVALDSSVAKALGAPTNPQAGGGAAAPKAAPAKAPAKK
;
A
#
# COMPACT_ATOMS: atom_id res chain seq x y z
N MET A 1 -76.28 24.83 -0.76
CA MET A 1 -75.61 23.92 -1.71
C MET A 1 -74.71 24.72 -2.65
N LYS A 2 -73.51 24.17 -2.93
CA LYS A 2 -72.47 24.60 -3.90
C LYS A 2 -71.59 25.78 -3.46
N LYS A 3 -70.25 25.74 -3.53
CA LYS A 3 -69.21 24.69 -3.49
C LYS A 3 -67.89 25.49 -3.54
N MET A 4 -67.00 25.27 -2.57
CA MET A 4 -65.65 25.84 -2.51
C MET A 4 -64.82 25.44 -3.73
N LYS A 5 -63.97 26.35 -4.26
CA LYS A 5 -62.75 26.00 -5.01
C LYS A 5 -61.68 27.08 -4.83
N LEU A 6 -60.84 26.88 -3.81
CA LEU A 6 -59.48 27.40 -3.78
C LEU A 6 -58.58 26.23 -4.22
N ALA A 7 -57.86 26.39 -5.33
CA ALA A 7 -56.82 25.46 -5.74
C ALA A 7 -55.74 26.26 -6.47
N ILE A 8 -54.78 26.77 -5.69
CA ILE A 8 -53.49 27.23 -6.22
C ILE A 8 -52.58 25.99 -6.16
N LEU A 9 -52.23 25.51 -7.35
CA LEU A 9 -51.43 24.32 -7.59
C LEU A 9 -49.94 24.68 -7.42
N THR A 10 -49.30 24.18 -6.36
CA THR A 10 -47.85 24.16 -6.20
C THR A 10 -47.26 23.01 -7.03
N VAL A 11 -46.72 23.33 -8.21
CA VAL A 11 -45.85 22.42 -8.98
C VAL A 11 -44.56 23.17 -9.31
N ALA A 12 -43.53 22.96 -8.50
CA ALA A 12 -42.17 23.44 -8.78
C ALA A 12 -41.07 22.64 -8.03
N LEU A 13 -41.24 21.32 -7.82
CA LEU A 13 -40.22 20.51 -7.13
C LEU A 13 -39.58 19.40 -7.99
N ALA A 14 -39.90 19.31 -9.28
CA ALA A 14 -39.31 18.30 -10.17
C ALA A 14 -37.97 18.72 -10.79
N GLY A 15 -37.63 20.01 -10.79
CA GLY A 15 -36.38 20.53 -11.36
C GLY A 15 -35.18 20.43 -10.41
N SER A 16 -35.40 20.60 -9.10
CA SER A 16 -34.32 20.67 -8.11
C SER A 16 -33.63 19.32 -7.88
N SER A 17 -34.36 18.20 -7.99
CA SER A 17 -33.80 16.86 -7.79
C SER A 17 -32.91 16.39 -8.95
N LEU A 18 -33.23 16.77 -10.19
CA LEU A 18 -32.40 16.48 -11.37
C LEU A 18 -31.11 17.31 -11.38
N ALA A 19 -31.19 18.60 -11.02
CA ALA A 19 -30.01 19.47 -10.89
C ALA A 19 -29.09 18.98 -9.75
N MET A 20 -29.64 18.64 -8.59
CA MET A 20 -28.88 18.10 -7.47
C MET A 20 -28.24 16.74 -7.79
N ALA A 21 -28.94 15.87 -8.53
CA ALA A 21 -28.37 14.59 -8.96
C ALA A 21 -27.19 14.77 -9.93
N GLN A 22 -27.23 15.79 -10.82
CA GLN A 22 -26.09 16.12 -11.68
C GLN A 22 -24.88 16.62 -10.88
N ASP A 23 -25.09 17.46 -9.87
CA ASP A 23 -24.01 17.99 -9.04
C ASP A 23 -23.31 16.88 -8.24
N LYS A 24 -24.09 15.94 -7.70
CA LYS A 24 -23.54 14.79 -6.97
C LYS A 24 -22.69 13.87 -7.85
N ALA A 25 -23.16 13.54 -9.05
CA ALA A 25 -22.41 12.72 -10.00
C ALA A 25 -21.09 13.40 -10.43
N ALA A 26 -21.09 14.73 -10.59
CA ALA A 26 -19.88 15.48 -10.91
C ALA A 26 -18.83 15.42 -9.78
N LEU A 27 -19.26 15.54 -8.52
CA LEU A 27 -18.37 15.41 -7.36
C LEU A 27 -17.79 13.99 -7.26
N VAL A 28 -18.61 12.96 -7.48
CA VAL A 28 -18.13 11.57 -7.50
C VAL A 28 -17.10 11.36 -8.61
N LYS A 29 -17.34 11.89 -9.80
CA LYS A 29 -16.37 11.83 -10.89
C LYS A 29 -15.05 12.51 -10.49
N GLN A 30 -15.11 13.71 -9.92
CA GLN A 30 -13.92 14.43 -9.45
C GLN A 30 -13.15 13.64 -8.39
N PHE A 31 -13.86 12.98 -7.47
CA PHE A 31 -13.25 12.12 -6.46
C PHE A 31 -12.54 10.93 -7.11
N ILE A 32 -13.19 10.23 -8.04
CA ILE A 32 -12.59 9.08 -8.74
C ILE A 32 -11.35 9.51 -9.54
N ASP A 33 -11.39 10.67 -10.20
CA ASP A 33 -10.23 11.24 -10.89
C ASP A 33 -9.06 11.51 -9.92
N LEU A 34 -9.36 12.01 -8.71
CA LEU A 34 -8.35 12.21 -7.66
C LEU A 34 -7.77 10.89 -7.14
N GLN A 35 -8.54 9.80 -7.17
CA GLN A 35 -8.12 8.45 -6.79
C GLN A 35 -7.38 7.71 -7.91
N ARG A 36 -7.18 8.32 -9.10
CA ARG A 36 -6.48 7.68 -10.23
C ARG A 36 -5.14 7.04 -9.84
N PRO A 37 -4.25 7.68 -9.06
CA PRO A 37 -2.99 7.04 -8.65
C PRO A 37 -3.22 5.74 -7.86
N GLY A 38 -4.27 5.67 -7.05
CA GLY A 38 -4.65 4.45 -6.32
C GLY A 38 -5.18 3.35 -7.24
N ILE A 39 -5.99 3.71 -8.23
CA ILE A 39 -6.51 2.77 -9.25
C ILE A 39 -5.36 2.21 -10.09
N GLU A 40 -4.40 3.06 -10.49
CA GLU A 40 -3.21 2.64 -11.24
C GLU A 40 -2.26 1.78 -10.40
N SER A 41 -2.15 2.06 -9.10
CA SER A 41 -1.40 1.24 -8.14
C SER A 41 -2.04 -0.14 -7.95
N LEU A 42 -3.37 -0.20 -7.82
CA LEU A 42 -4.11 -1.47 -7.78
C LEU A 42 -3.83 -2.32 -9.03
N ALA A 43 -3.89 -1.71 -10.22
CA ALA A 43 -3.59 -2.41 -11.46
C ALA A 43 -2.15 -2.95 -11.48
N ARG A 44 -1.17 -2.16 -11.02
CA ARG A 44 0.22 -2.59 -10.88
C ARG A 44 0.34 -3.80 -9.96
N GLY A 45 -0.24 -3.72 -8.77
CA GLY A 45 -0.24 -4.80 -7.80
C GLY A 45 -0.86 -6.10 -8.33
N LEU A 46 -1.93 -6.01 -9.13
CA LEU A 46 -2.54 -7.18 -9.77
C LEU A 46 -1.58 -7.88 -10.75
N VAL A 47 -0.87 -7.11 -11.57
CA VAL A 47 0.12 -7.65 -12.51
C VAL A 47 1.29 -8.28 -11.76
N GLU A 48 1.78 -7.60 -10.72
CA GLU A 48 2.86 -8.10 -9.86
C GLU A 48 2.47 -9.41 -9.16
N GLN A 49 1.31 -9.43 -8.52
CA GLN A 49 0.79 -10.61 -7.84
C GLN A 49 0.61 -11.79 -8.79
N SER A 50 0.17 -11.55 -10.02
CA SER A 50 -0.07 -12.63 -10.99
C SER A 50 1.21 -13.29 -11.50
N SER A 51 2.33 -12.56 -11.53
CA SER A 51 3.63 -13.07 -12.00
C SER A 51 4.55 -13.56 -10.88
N ALA A 52 4.26 -13.23 -9.62
CA ALA A 52 5.08 -13.60 -8.47
C ALA A 52 5.38 -15.11 -8.36
N PRO A 53 4.44 -16.05 -8.59
CA PRO A 53 4.75 -17.49 -8.55
C PRO A 53 5.74 -17.92 -9.64
N ILE A 54 5.66 -17.31 -10.82
CA ILE A 54 6.56 -17.59 -11.95
C ILE A 54 7.97 -17.08 -11.62
N ALA A 55 8.08 -15.87 -11.09
CA ALA A 55 9.35 -15.30 -10.66
C ALA A 55 10.02 -16.12 -9.54
N ALA A 56 9.24 -16.61 -8.58
CA ALA A 56 9.72 -17.47 -7.50
C ALA A 56 10.23 -18.83 -8.04
N ALA A 57 9.46 -19.49 -8.90
CA ALA A 57 9.85 -20.74 -9.53
C ALA A 57 11.11 -20.57 -10.40
N GLY A 58 11.18 -19.48 -11.17
CA GLY A 58 12.36 -19.13 -11.97
C GLY A 58 13.61 -18.94 -11.10
N SER A 59 13.47 -18.23 -9.97
CA SER A 59 14.56 -18.03 -9.00
C SER A 59 15.05 -19.35 -8.40
N GLN A 60 14.14 -20.25 -8.03
CA GLN A 60 14.50 -21.58 -7.51
C GLN A 60 15.21 -22.44 -8.57
N TYR A 61 14.71 -22.41 -9.81
CA TYR A 61 15.34 -23.12 -10.93
C TYR A 61 16.76 -22.58 -11.19
N LEU A 62 16.94 -21.26 -11.18
CA LEU A 62 18.25 -20.62 -11.34
C LEU A 62 19.25 -21.10 -10.27
N GLN A 63 18.82 -21.22 -9.02
CA GLN A 63 19.69 -21.63 -7.92
C GLN A 63 20.04 -23.12 -7.96
N THR A 64 19.08 -23.97 -8.34
CA THR A 64 19.21 -25.43 -8.21
C THR A 64 19.67 -26.14 -9.48
N GLN A 65 19.28 -25.63 -10.65
CA GLN A 65 19.48 -26.31 -11.94
C GLN A 65 20.50 -25.62 -12.85
N VAL A 66 20.77 -24.32 -12.64
CA VAL A 66 21.72 -23.58 -13.49
C VAL A 66 23.13 -23.62 -12.89
N PRO A 67 24.17 -24.00 -13.65
CA PRO A 67 25.57 -23.92 -13.22
C PRO A 67 25.97 -22.50 -12.84
N ALA A 68 26.82 -22.36 -11.81
CA ALA A 68 27.15 -21.06 -11.20
C ALA A 68 27.64 -20.01 -12.21
N GLU A 69 28.45 -20.43 -13.17
CA GLU A 69 29.07 -19.60 -14.21
C GLU A 69 28.04 -19.04 -15.21
N LYS A 70 26.86 -19.68 -15.30
CA LYS A 70 25.77 -19.28 -16.20
C LYS A 70 24.63 -18.56 -15.47
N ARG A 71 24.61 -18.55 -14.14
CA ARG A 71 23.50 -18.00 -13.34
C ARG A 71 23.28 -16.52 -13.58
N GLU A 72 24.33 -15.71 -13.64
CA GLU A 72 24.17 -14.26 -13.84
C GLU A 72 23.52 -13.93 -15.19
N ALA A 73 23.99 -14.57 -16.27
CA ALA A 73 23.43 -14.38 -17.60
C ALA A 73 21.98 -14.90 -17.68
N ALA A 74 21.69 -16.05 -17.07
CA ALA A 74 20.34 -16.61 -17.01
C ALA A 74 19.39 -15.75 -16.16
N ALA A 75 19.87 -15.16 -15.06
CA ALA A 75 19.09 -14.24 -14.23
C ALA A 75 18.70 -13.00 -15.02
N LYS A 76 19.67 -12.35 -15.70
CA LYS A 76 19.41 -11.19 -16.56
C LYS A 76 18.39 -11.50 -17.66
N ALA A 77 18.46 -12.69 -18.26
CA ALA A 77 17.48 -13.11 -19.26
C ALA A 77 16.07 -13.30 -18.67
N ALA A 78 15.96 -13.92 -17.49
CA ALA A 78 14.69 -14.07 -16.79
C ALA A 78 14.11 -12.71 -16.36
N ASP A 79 14.93 -11.81 -15.85
CA ASP A 79 14.53 -10.43 -15.49
C ASP A 79 14.02 -9.66 -16.70
N ALA A 80 14.64 -9.84 -17.88
CA ALA A 80 14.20 -9.21 -19.12
C ALA A 80 12.82 -9.71 -19.57
N GLU A 81 12.55 -11.02 -19.47
CA GLU A 81 11.23 -11.59 -19.78
C GLU A 81 10.15 -11.13 -18.79
N LEU A 82 10.46 -11.09 -17.50
CA LEU A 82 9.56 -10.53 -16.48
C LEU A 82 9.27 -9.06 -16.77
N LYS A 83 10.30 -8.25 -17.05
CA LYS A 83 10.14 -6.85 -17.41
C LYS A 83 9.26 -6.67 -18.65
N LYS A 84 9.48 -7.48 -19.69
CA LYS A 84 8.64 -7.45 -20.90
C LYS A 84 7.18 -7.75 -20.58
N TYR A 85 6.93 -8.79 -19.78
CA TYR A 85 5.59 -9.08 -19.30
C TYR A 85 4.95 -7.89 -18.58
N TYR A 86 5.69 -7.21 -17.69
CA TYR A 86 5.18 -6.01 -17.02
C TYR A 86 4.89 -4.87 -17.98
N ASP A 87 5.82 -4.57 -18.88
CA ASP A 87 5.69 -3.47 -19.84
C ASP A 87 4.48 -3.70 -20.79
N ASP A 88 4.20 -4.95 -21.13
CA ASP A 88 3.06 -5.34 -21.98
C ASP A 88 1.73 -5.41 -21.18
N ALA A 89 1.73 -6.03 -20.00
CA ALA A 89 0.51 -6.32 -19.23
C ALA A 89 0.01 -5.13 -18.43
N TYR A 90 0.92 -4.32 -17.86
CA TYR A 90 0.53 -3.21 -16.99
C TYR A 90 -0.37 -2.18 -17.68
N PRO A 91 -0.06 -1.68 -18.90
CA PRO A 91 -0.94 -0.73 -19.58
C PRO A 91 -2.34 -1.29 -19.80
N ILE A 92 -2.47 -2.58 -20.16
CA ILE A 92 -3.75 -3.25 -20.41
C ILE A 92 -4.60 -3.25 -19.13
N VAL A 93 -4.02 -3.71 -18.01
CA VAL A 93 -4.74 -3.81 -16.73
C VAL A 93 -5.05 -2.42 -16.18
N ARG A 94 -4.10 -1.47 -16.28
CA ARG A 94 -4.28 -0.07 -15.90
C ARG A 94 -5.43 0.57 -16.64
N ASP A 95 -5.43 0.50 -17.96
CA ASP A 95 -6.44 1.15 -18.80
C ASP A 95 -7.82 0.55 -18.53
N LYS A 96 -7.89 -0.77 -18.34
CA LYS A 96 -9.14 -1.43 -17.96
C LYS A 96 -9.62 -1.01 -16.57
N ALA A 97 -8.73 -0.91 -15.58
CA ALA A 97 -9.08 -0.46 -14.24
C ALA A 97 -9.62 0.98 -14.25
N VAL A 98 -8.96 1.89 -14.97
CA VAL A 98 -9.41 3.28 -15.15
C VAL A 98 -10.75 3.35 -15.87
N GLN A 99 -10.94 2.53 -16.91
CA GLN A 99 -12.21 2.46 -17.65
C GLN A 99 -13.37 1.96 -16.77
N LEU A 100 -13.13 0.97 -15.92
CA LEU A 100 -14.15 0.35 -15.07
C LEU A 100 -14.45 1.16 -13.81
N ALA A 101 -13.50 1.96 -13.33
CA ALA A 101 -13.62 2.66 -12.06
C ALA A 101 -14.90 3.52 -11.91
N PRO A 102 -15.33 4.34 -12.89
CA PRO A 102 -16.57 5.10 -12.78
C PRO A 102 -17.80 4.21 -12.54
N GLY A 103 -17.92 3.10 -13.28
CA GLY A 103 -19.06 2.18 -13.17
C GLY A 103 -19.03 1.33 -11.91
N ALA A 104 -17.84 1.00 -11.39
CA ALA A 104 -17.69 0.19 -10.19
C ALA A 104 -17.78 1.01 -8.90
N LEU A 105 -17.22 2.22 -8.88
CA LEU A 105 -17.13 3.07 -7.68
C LEU A 105 -18.25 4.10 -7.59
N GLY A 106 -18.74 4.58 -8.74
CA GLY A 106 -19.74 5.65 -8.82
C GLY A 106 -20.99 5.36 -7.99
N PRO A 107 -21.70 4.24 -8.24
CA PRO A 107 -22.91 3.89 -7.50
C PRO A 107 -22.66 3.74 -5.98
N ILE A 108 -21.50 3.21 -5.59
CA ILE A 108 -21.14 3.06 -4.18
C ILE A 108 -21.02 4.45 -3.52
N MET A 109 -20.33 5.39 -4.18
CA MET A 109 -20.17 6.75 -3.65
C MET A 109 -21.52 7.49 -3.60
N GLU A 110 -22.32 7.38 -4.66
CA GLU A 110 -23.64 8.03 -4.75
C GLU A 110 -24.64 7.49 -3.72
N GLN A 111 -24.54 6.21 -3.36
CA GLN A 111 -25.42 5.61 -2.36
C GLN A 111 -25.01 5.95 -0.92
N ASN A 112 -23.71 6.06 -0.65
CA ASN A 112 -23.18 6.13 0.73
C ASN A 112 -22.85 7.54 1.22
N PHE A 113 -22.71 8.51 0.32
CA PHE A 113 -22.40 9.89 0.71
C PHE A 113 -23.48 10.84 0.22
N SER A 114 -23.80 11.87 1.00
CA SER A 114 -24.54 13.04 0.52
C SER A 114 -23.63 13.94 -0.33
N GLU A 115 -24.25 14.89 -1.04
CA GLU A 115 -23.50 15.89 -1.82
C GLU A 115 -22.59 16.74 -0.94
N ASP A 116 -23.08 17.16 0.23
CA ASP A 116 -22.31 17.99 1.17
C ASP A 116 -21.11 17.23 1.74
N GLU A 117 -21.28 15.94 2.08
CA GLU A 117 -20.18 15.09 2.53
C GLU A 117 -19.13 14.89 1.43
N LEU A 118 -19.55 14.73 0.16
CA LEU A 118 -18.63 14.64 -0.97
C LEU A 118 -17.85 15.94 -1.17
N LYS A 119 -18.50 17.10 -1.05
CA LYS A 119 -17.83 18.41 -1.11
C LYS A 119 -16.80 18.56 0.01
N GLN A 120 -17.18 18.21 1.25
CA GLN A 120 -16.28 18.26 2.40
C GLN A 120 -15.09 17.31 2.22
N LEU A 121 -15.33 16.09 1.75
CA LEU A 121 -14.30 15.10 1.48
C LEU A 121 -13.31 15.60 0.41
N LEU A 122 -13.82 16.12 -0.71
CA LEU A 122 -12.99 16.68 -1.77
C LEU A 122 -12.18 17.89 -1.29
N ALA A 123 -12.80 18.80 -0.55
CA ALA A 123 -12.13 19.96 0.04
C ALA A 123 -11.02 19.53 1.00
N TRP A 124 -11.26 18.51 1.83
CA TRP A 124 -10.25 17.98 2.73
C TRP A 124 -9.09 17.31 1.97
N ILE A 125 -9.35 16.35 1.08
CA ILE A 125 -8.29 15.60 0.38
C ILE A 125 -7.42 16.53 -0.49
N SER A 126 -8.03 17.53 -1.13
CA SER A 126 -7.30 18.51 -1.95
C SER A 126 -6.61 19.61 -1.14
N SER A 127 -6.83 19.68 0.19
CA SER A 127 -6.26 20.73 1.01
C SER A 127 -4.74 20.57 1.24
N PRO A 128 -3.99 21.68 1.37
CA PRO A 128 -2.61 21.63 1.84
C PRO A 128 -2.45 20.99 3.23
N LEU A 129 -3.50 21.05 4.06
CA LEU A 129 -3.53 20.44 5.38
C LEU A 129 -3.53 18.90 5.29
N SER A 130 -4.34 18.31 4.41
CA SER A 130 -4.34 16.87 4.18
C SER A 130 -2.98 16.40 3.66
N LYS A 131 -2.38 17.15 2.71
CA LYS A 131 -1.04 16.85 2.24
C LYS A 131 0.01 16.90 3.36
N LYS A 132 0.00 17.96 4.18
CA LYS A 132 0.88 18.08 5.35
C LYS A 132 0.70 16.90 6.32
N TYR A 133 -0.54 16.46 6.55
CA TYR A 133 -0.82 15.31 7.40
C TYR A 133 -0.24 14.00 6.81
N GLN A 134 -0.43 13.77 5.51
CA GLN A 134 0.15 12.62 4.80
C GLN A 134 1.68 12.61 4.89
N ASP A 135 2.33 13.75 4.65
CA ASP A 135 3.79 13.89 4.69
C ASP A 135 4.35 13.70 6.12
N LEU A 136 3.59 14.05 7.16
CA LEU A 136 3.97 13.86 8.55
C LEU A 136 3.73 12.44 9.09
N ASN A 137 2.80 11.68 8.49
CA ASN A 137 2.38 10.39 9.03
C ASN A 137 3.53 9.38 9.23
N PRO A 138 4.50 9.22 8.29
CA PRO A 138 5.66 8.34 8.50
C PRO A 138 6.51 8.75 9.71
N LYS A 139 6.68 10.06 9.93
CA LYS A 139 7.44 10.59 11.07
C LYS A 139 6.72 10.32 12.40
N LEU A 140 5.40 10.44 12.43
CA LEU A 140 4.60 10.08 13.60
C LEU A 140 4.71 8.60 13.94
N GLN A 141 4.64 7.73 12.91
CA GLN A 141 4.82 6.28 13.07
C GLN A 141 6.22 5.96 13.58
N GLN A 142 7.26 6.54 12.99
CA GLN A 142 8.64 6.34 13.44
C GLN A 142 8.82 6.72 14.92
N ALA A 143 8.32 7.89 15.33
CA ALA A 143 8.42 8.33 16.71
C ALA A 143 7.73 7.36 17.69
N LEU A 144 6.55 6.84 17.32
CA LEU A 144 5.85 5.83 18.11
C LEU A 144 6.65 4.51 18.17
N THR A 145 7.17 4.04 17.04
CA THR A 145 7.96 2.79 16.96
C THR A 145 9.22 2.89 17.81
N GLU A 146 9.98 3.97 17.71
CA GLU A 146 11.21 4.18 18.50
C GLU A 146 10.91 4.12 19.99
N LYS A 147 9.87 4.82 20.44
CA LYS A 147 9.47 4.82 21.85
C LYS A 147 8.95 3.46 22.31
N LEU A 148 8.12 2.80 21.49
CA LEU A 148 7.57 1.49 21.80
C LEU A 148 8.68 0.44 21.93
N VAL A 149 9.66 0.44 21.02
CA VAL A 149 10.82 -0.48 21.09
C VAL A 149 11.66 -0.19 22.33
N ALA A 150 11.94 1.08 22.62
CA ALA A 150 12.72 1.45 23.79
C ALA A 150 12.07 0.97 25.10
N GLU A 151 10.74 1.10 25.23
CA GLU A 151 10.02 0.72 26.45
C GLU A 151 9.75 -0.79 26.56
N THR A 152 9.63 -1.51 25.42
CA THR A 152 9.24 -2.93 25.44
C THR A 152 10.42 -3.90 25.31
N ARG A 153 11.59 -3.46 24.85
CA ARG A 153 12.76 -4.34 24.57
C ARG A 153 13.10 -5.25 25.75
N ALA A 154 13.23 -4.71 26.96
CA ALA A 154 13.61 -5.48 28.14
C ALA A 154 12.62 -6.62 28.47
N THR A 155 11.35 -6.47 28.09
CA THR A 155 10.29 -7.46 28.33
C THR A 155 10.17 -8.47 27.18
N ILE A 156 10.44 -8.05 25.94
CA ILE A 156 10.26 -8.87 24.74
C ILE A 156 11.49 -9.71 24.42
N GLU A 157 12.70 -9.19 24.64
CA GLU A 157 13.96 -9.85 24.31
C GLU A 157 14.10 -11.25 24.96
N PRO A 158 13.77 -11.44 26.26
CA PRO A 158 13.77 -12.80 26.86
C PRO A 158 12.77 -13.75 26.22
N LYS A 159 11.62 -13.24 25.76
CA LYS A 159 10.59 -14.05 25.09
C LYS A 159 11.05 -14.49 23.69
N MET A 160 11.79 -13.63 22.99
CA MET A 160 12.39 -13.98 21.70
C MET A 160 13.43 -15.10 21.84
N VAL A 161 14.30 -15.02 22.85
CA VAL A 161 15.27 -16.09 23.14
C VAL A 161 14.57 -17.41 23.46
N ALA A 162 13.51 -17.36 24.28
CA ALA A 162 12.74 -18.55 24.61
C ALA A 162 12.05 -19.18 23.38
N LEU A 163 11.55 -18.33 22.46
CA LEU A 163 10.96 -18.79 21.20
C LEU A 163 12.01 -19.48 20.32
N ASP A 164 13.17 -18.86 20.11
CA ASP A 164 14.27 -19.41 19.30
C ASP A 164 14.68 -20.81 19.79
N SER A 165 14.89 -20.95 21.10
CA SER A 165 15.19 -22.24 21.73
C SER A 165 14.07 -23.27 21.54
N SER A 166 12.81 -22.86 21.66
CA SER A 166 11.65 -23.74 21.48
C SER A 166 11.53 -24.23 20.03
N VAL A 167 11.80 -23.36 19.05
CA VAL A 167 11.78 -23.70 17.63
C VAL A 167 12.93 -24.64 17.28
N ALA A 168 14.15 -24.34 17.72
CA ALA A 168 15.31 -25.21 17.50
C ALA A 168 15.07 -26.61 18.07
N LYS A 169 14.52 -26.71 19.28
CA LYS A 169 14.12 -27.98 19.89
C LYS A 169 13.08 -28.73 19.05
N ALA A 170 12.05 -28.04 18.56
CA ALA A 170 11.00 -28.65 17.74
C ALA A 170 11.53 -29.18 16.40
N LEU A 171 12.53 -28.51 15.82
CA LEU A 171 13.16 -28.91 14.56
C LEU A 171 14.30 -29.93 14.74
N GLY A 172 14.63 -30.33 15.98
CA GLY A 172 15.78 -31.19 16.26
C GLY A 172 17.13 -30.52 15.99
N ALA A 173 17.16 -29.18 15.88
CA ALA A 173 18.38 -28.41 15.70
C ALA A 173 19.07 -28.17 17.05
N PRO A 174 20.41 -28.07 17.08
CA PRO A 174 21.13 -27.72 18.30
C PRO A 174 20.71 -26.32 18.79
N THR A 175 20.25 -26.22 20.03
CA THR A 175 19.88 -24.95 20.67
C THR A 175 21.15 -24.20 21.04
N ASN A 176 21.47 -23.09 20.36
CA ASN A 176 22.62 -22.26 20.71
C ASN A 176 22.13 -20.94 21.34
N PRO A 177 22.49 -20.60 22.60
CA PRO A 177 21.97 -19.42 23.30
C PRO A 177 22.34 -18.05 22.71
N GLN A 178 23.21 -17.99 21.70
CA GLN A 178 23.80 -16.75 21.18
C GLN A 178 23.17 -16.22 19.87
N ALA A 179 22.14 -16.88 19.31
CA ALA A 179 21.61 -16.50 18.00
C ALA A 179 20.65 -15.28 18.00
N GLY A 180 20.40 -14.67 19.16
CA GLY A 180 19.55 -13.49 19.30
C GLY A 180 20.34 -12.22 19.57
N GLY A 181 20.92 -11.60 18.53
CA GLY A 181 21.26 -10.18 18.55
C GLY A 181 22.73 -9.82 18.31
N GLY A 182 22.98 -9.17 17.17
CA GLY A 182 24.10 -8.24 17.01
C GLY A 182 25.03 -8.59 15.85
N ALA A 183 24.91 -7.82 14.76
CA ALA A 183 26.03 -7.60 13.85
C ALA A 183 27.27 -7.25 14.67
N ALA A 184 28.35 -8.00 14.46
CA ALA A 184 29.62 -7.76 15.13
C ALA A 184 30.11 -6.34 14.81
N ALA A 185 30.12 -5.47 15.82
CA ALA A 185 30.84 -4.20 15.72
C ALA A 185 32.33 -4.52 15.45
N PRO A 186 32.99 -3.85 14.48
CA PRO A 186 34.40 -4.08 14.22
C PRO A 186 35.20 -3.68 15.47
N LYS A 187 35.99 -4.64 15.99
CA LYS A 187 36.95 -4.43 17.08
C LYS A 187 37.88 -3.27 16.69
N ALA A 188 37.80 -2.18 17.43
CA ALA A 188 38.80 -1.11 17.37
C ALA A 188 40.19 -1.70 17.68
N ALA A 189 41.14 -1.48 16.78
CA ALA A 189 42.53 -1.89 16.97
C ALA A 189 43.16 -1.13 18.15
N PRO A 190 44.05 -1.76 18.94
CA PRO A 190 44.69 -1.09 20.06
C PRO A 190 45.65 0.00 19.57
N ALA A 191 45.51 1.19 20.14
CA ALA A 191 46.39 2.33 19.91
C ALA A 191 47.83 1.99 20.33
N LYS A 192 48.79 2.14 19.41
CA LYS A 192 50.22 2.06 19.72
C LYS A 192 50.61 3.26 20.59
N ALA A 193 51.30 2.98 21.70
CA ALA A 193 51.86 3.97 22.61
C ALA A 193 52.88 4.89 21.91
N PRO A 194 53.03 6.16 22.35
CA PRO A 194 53.95 7.09 21.72
C PRO A 194 55.40 6.79 22.14
N ALA A 195 56.27 6.52 21.17
CA ALA A 195 57.72 6.54 21.39
C ALA A 195 58.22 7.99 21.35
N LYS A 196 58.86 8.38 22.45
CA LYS A 196 59.55 9.65 22.62
C LYS A 196 60.85 9.67 21.80
N LYS A 197 61.20 10.90 21.42
CA LYS A 197 62.51 11.45 21.02
C LYS A 197 62.84 11.43 19.53
#